data_AF-K8ZZ67-F1
#
_entry.id   AF-K8ZZ67-F1
#
_cell.length_a   1.000
_cell.length_b   1.000
_cell.length_c   1.000
_cell.angle_alpha   90.00
_cell.angle_beta   90.00
_cell.angle_gamma   90.00
#
_symmetry.space_group_name_H-M   'P 1'
#
loop_
_entity.id
_entity.type
_entity.pdbx_description
1 polymer ?
#
loop_
_entity_poly.entity_id
_entity_poly.type
_entity_poly.pdbx_seq_one_letter_code
_entity_poly.pdbx_strand_id
1 'polypeptide(L)'
;MSLTSKQIVSKVVWLLIAGYCVLYAPMAIEYFFHFFDSNAPYLWLKFFTKVTGEQHTLGAGSAEVVQHKIYAQHRVSMLFHSMMGGTAILLASIQFYAPFRRKHPNVHRNIGKLFFVVVVISMAGSITFLIKAGPSNMFNGLPFYLQLWLLAIGTLSSLILGIIAIVKQQRRMHQVAMIYCFALLLSAPVLRAEWLIIGSMFEGVTQQTSNLFSSMIFGYLVVPCAIFATRLTDQRKPILKQNLNPIKLLDITIVLSGAIAFILIILKYQSSIETITNYAICVLILFFIILFIYLQFYKSSLRARNEITIKEWRIHFLAYCIAPIVFLIFWEIICSFVNSYEAFVVASFTAPALIFSLGYLFMAVTRKNKKLERTY
;
A
#
# COMPACT_ATOMS: atom_id res chain seq x y z
N MET A 1 -2.89 23.68 -9.03
CA MET A 1 -1.48 23.52 -9.45
C MET A 1 -1.41 23.64 -10.96
N SER A 2 -0.48 24.46 -11.49
CA SER A 2 -0.25 24.57 -12.94
C SER A 2 0.28 23.23 -13.50
N LEU A 3 0.17 23.01 -14.82
CA LEU A 3 0.68 21.80 -15.46
C LEU A 3 2.20 21.64 -15.27
N THR A 4 2.93 22.75 -15.33
CA THR A 4 4.39 22.80 -15.13
C THR A 4 4.78 22.41 -13.71
N SER A 5 4.15 23.01 -12.69
CA SER A 5 4.40 22.64 -11.29
C SER A 5 4.06 21.17 -11.03
N LYS A 6 2.98 20.65 -11.62
CA LYS A 6 2.59 19.23 -11.53
C LYS A 6 3.66 18.30 -12.10
N GLN A 7 4.22 18.64 -13.25
CA GLN A 7 5.28 17.86 -13.88
C GLN A 7 6.57 17.88 -13.04
N ILE A 8 6.92 19.03 -12.45
CA ILE A 8 8.10 19.14 -11.57
C ILE A 8 7.89 18.27 -10.32
N VAL A 9 6.76 18.42 -9.62
CA VAL A 9 6.45 17.61 -8.43
C VAL A 9 6.44 16.11 -8.78
N SER A 10 5.79 15.73 -9.87
CA SER A 10 5.78 14.32 -10.32
C SER A 10 7.17 13.79 -10.62
N LYS A 11 8.07 14.59 -11.19
CA LYS A 11 9.46 14.18 -11.46
C LYS A 11 10.26 14.04 -10.18
N VAL A 12 10.18 15.01 -9.26
CA VAL A 12 10.90 14.97 -7.99
C VAL A 12 10.46 13.77 -7.16
N VAL A 13 9.15 13.58 -6.98
CA VAL A 13 8.60 12.41 -6.26
C VAL A 13 9.05 11.11 -6.91
N TRP A 14 9.04 11.03 -8.24
CA TRP A 14 9.52 9.84 -8.94
C TRP A 14 11.00 9.56 -8.70
N LEU A 15 11.86 10.58 -8.75
CA LEU A 15 13.29 10.44 -8.49
C LEU A 15 13.57 9.98 -7.06
N LEU A 16 12.81 10.48 -6.08
CA LEU A 16 12.91 10.03 -4.70
C LEU A 16 12.53 8.55 -4.55
N ILE A 17 11.40 8.13 -5.14
CA ILE A 17 10.94 6.73 -5.11
C ILE A 17 11.95 5.82 -5.82
N ALA A 18 12.42 6.21 -7.01
CA ALA A 18 13.39 5.43 -7.78
C ALA A 18 14.73 5.33 -7.06
N GLY A 19 15.23 6.43 -6.48
CA GLY A 19 16.43 6.45 -5.67
C GLY A 19 16.30 5.52 -4.47
N TYR A 20 15.16 5.57 -3.78
CA TYR A 20 14.88 4.65 -2.68
C TYR A 20 14.86 3.18 -3.12
N CYS A 21 14.25 2.86 -4.26
CA CYS A 21 14.27 1.50 -4.82
C CYS A 21 15.69 1.02 -5.14
N VAL A 22 16.52 1.89 -5.74
CA VAL A 22 17.92 1.57 -6.08
C VAL A 22 18.74 1.31 -4.83
N LEU A 23 18.51 2.06 -3.75
CA LEU A 23 19.19 1.85 -2.47
C LEU A 23 18.71 0.59 -1.75
N TYR A 24 17.40 0.37 -1.69
CA TYR A 24 16.81 -0.71 -0.91
C TYR A 24 16.86 -2.08 -1.59
N ALA A 25 16.71 -2.15 -2.92
CA ALA A 25 16.59 -3.41 -3.63
C ALA A 25 17.80 -4.35 -3.46
N PRO A 26 19.06 -3.90 -3.49
CA PRO A 26 20.20 -4.78 -3.22
C PRO A 26 20.14 -5.43 -1.84
N MET A 27 19.71 -4.66 -0.83
CA MET A 27 19.53 -5.16 0.54
C MET A 27 18.42 -6.20 0.62
N ALA A 28 17.30 -5.99 -0.09
CA ALA A 28 16.22 -6.97 -0.16
C ALA A 28 16.61 -8.25 -0.91
N ILE A 29 17.36 -8.10 -2.01
CA ILE A 29 17.84 -9.23 -2.82
C ILE A 29 18.75 -10.13 -1.99
N GLU A 30 19.67 -9.53 -1.26
CA GLU A 30 20.66 -10.26 -0.47
C GLU A 30 20.07 -10.87 0.81
N TYR A 31 19.09 -10.23 1.46
CA TYR A 31 18.69 -10.54 2.84
C TYR A 31 18.49 -12.03 3.17
N PHE A 32 18.00 -12.89 2.27
CA PHE A 32 17.79 -14.31 2.59
C PHE A 32 18.98 -15.24 2.30
N PHE A 33 20.06 -14.74 1.69
CA PHE A 33 21.25 -15.54 1.39
C PHE A 33 21.96 -16.03 2.66
N HIS A 34 21.90 -15.28 3.77
CA HIS A 34 22.53 -15.68 5.02
C HIS A 34 21.91 -16.92 5.69
N PHE A 35 20.71 -17.35 5.27
CA PHE A 35 20.12 -18.63 5.69
C PHE A 35 20.69 -19.84 4.95
N PHE A 36 21.57 -19.62 3.96
CA PHE A 36 22.23 -20.65 3.15
C PHE A 36 23.74 -20.65 3.34
N ASP A 37 24.35 -19.48 3.50
CA ASP A 37 25.78 -19.30 3.72
C ASP A 37 26.02 -18.29 4.83
N SER A 38 26.73 -18.69 5.89
CA SER A 38 27.09 -17.81 7.00
C SER A 38 28.03 -16.66 6.60
N ASN A 39 28.72 -16.78 5.46
CA ASN A 39 29.58 -15.74 4.92
C ASN A 39 28.86 -14.77 3.97
N ALA A 40 27.57 -14.98 3.72
CA ALA A 40 26.79 -14.06 2.91
C ALA A 40 26.85 -12.63 3.52
N PRO A 41 26.74 -11.58 2.70
CA PRO A 41 26.64 -10.23 3.22
C PRO A 41 25.43 -10.08 4.16
N TYR A 42 25.41 -9.00 4.95
CA TYR A 42 24.30 -8.66 5.84
C TYR A 42 23.97 -7.17 5.66
N LEU A 43 23.75 -6.74 4.42
CA LEU A 43 23.65 -5.34 4.06
C LEU A 43 22.50 -4.65 4.79
N TRP A 44 21.29 -5.27 4.73
CA TRP A 44 20.13 -4.76 5.44
C TRP A 44 20.38 -4.73 6.95
N LEU A 45 20.83 -5.83 7.54
CA LEU A 45 20.96 -5.94 8.99
C LEU A 45 22.01 -4.98 9.53
N LYS A 46 23.18 -4.87 8.89
CA LYS A 46 24.22 -3.89 9.27
C LYS A 46 23.71 -2.46 9.19
N PHE A 47 23.01 -2.11 8.11
CA PHE A 47 22.42 -0.78 7.96
C PHE A 47 21.35 -0.51 9.03
N PHE A 48 20.46 -1.48 9.26
CA PHE A 48 19.38 -1.39 10.22
C PHE A 48 19.92 -1.20 11.64
N THR A 49 20.86 -2.05 12.07
CA THR A 49 21.50 -1.97 13.39
C THR A 49 22.26 -0.66 13.58
N LYS A 50 22.93 -0.15 12.54
CA LYS A 50 23.61 1.15 12.61
C LYS A 50 22.65 2.32 12.86
N VAL A 51 21.41 2.24 12.36
CA VAL A 51 20.42 3.33 12.46
C VAL A 51 19.57 3.21 13.73
N THR A 52 19.18 2.00 14.14
CA THR A 52 18.21 1.80 15.24
C THR A 52 18.79 1.11 16.47
N GLY A 53 20.06 0.70 16.43
CA GLY A 53 20.74 0.02 17.53
C GLY A 53 20.50 -1.50 17.60
N GLU A 54 21.34 -2.19 18.37
CA GLU A 54 21.30 -3.65 18.51
C GLU A 54 20.04 -4.12 19.23
N GLN A 55 19.57 -3.41 20.26
CA GLN A 55 18.38 -3.81 21.00
C GLN A 55 17.13 -3.89 20.10
N HIS A 56 16.95 -2.95 19.17
CA HIS A 56 15.82 -2.96 18.25
C HIS A 56 15.95 -4.06 17.19
N THR A 57 17.17 -4.33 16.72
CA THR A 57 17.43 -5.21 15.56
C THR A 57 17.69 -6.67 15.91
N LEU A 58 18.31 -6.93 17.07
CA LEU A 58 18.75 -8.24 17.53
C LEU A 58 18.20 -8.60 18.91
N GLY A 59 17.52 -7.68 19.60
CA GLY A 59 16.93 -7.92 20.91
C GLY A 59 15.62 -8.71 20.87
N ALA A 60 15.04 -8.93 22.04
CA ALA A 60 13.74 -9.57 22.19
C ALA A 60 12.65 -8.81 21.42
N GLY A 61 11.84 -9.54 20.66
CA GLY A 61 10.81 -8.94 19.79
C GLY A 61 11.33 -8.44 18.44
N SER A 62 12.61 -8.65 18.11
CA SER A 62 13.12 -8.44 16.75
C SER A 62 12.69 -9.55 15.79
N ALA A 63 12.63 -9.27 14.50
CA ALA A 63 12.38 -10.27 13.47
C ALA A 63 13.52 -11.31 13.42
N GLU A 64 14.77 -10.88 13.68
CA GLU A 64 15.94 -11.77 13.75
C GLU A 64 15.90 -12.75 14.92
N VAL A 65 15.09 -12.49 15.95
CA VAL A 65 14.89 -13.44 17.05
C VAL A 65 13.58 -14.21 16.85
N VAL A 66 12.48 -13.50 16.62
CA VAL A 66 11.12 -14.07 16.60
C VAL A 66 10.86 -14.89 15.34
N GLN A 67 11.40 -14.49 14.19
CA GLN A 67 11.10 -15.13 12.90
C GLN A 67 12.22 -16.02 12.38
N HIS A 68 13.41 -16.01 12.99
CA HIS A 68 14.58 -16.71 12.46
C HIS A 68 14.35 -18.18 12.16
N LYS A 69 13.76 -18.93 13.10
CA LYS A 69 13.46 -20.36 12.91
C LYS A 69 12.48 -20.59 11.76
N ILE A 70 11.42 -19.78 11.69
CA ILE A 70 10.38 -19.87 10.66
C ILE A 70 10.95 -19.51 9.29
N TYR A 71 11.77 -18.47 9.22
CA TYR A 71 12.50 -18.08 8.01
C TYR A 71 13.49 -19.14 7.56
N ALA A 72 14.24 -19.77 8.48
CA ALA A 72 15.15 -20.87 8.15
C ALA A 72 14.40 -22.08 7.56
N GLN A 73 13.24 -22.44 8.13
CA GLN A 73 12.40 -23.54 7.63
C GLN A 73 11.82 -23.26 6.24
N HIS A 74 11.59 -21.99 5.88
CA HIS A 74 10.99 -21.59 4.62
C HIS A 74 11.91 -20.74 3.74
N ARG A 75 13.23 -20.84 3.96
CA ARG A 75 14.26 -19.98 3.36
C ARG A 75 14.23 -19.94 1.84
N VAL A 76 13.90 -21.04 1.17
CA VAL A 76 13.82 -21.10 -0.30
C VAL A 76 12.66 -20.23 -0.82
N SER A 77 11.48 -20.36 -0.19
CA SER A 77 10.29 -19.58 -0.55
C SER A 77 10.54 -18.09 -0.37
N MET A 78 11.16 -17.74 0.76
CA MET A 78 11.48 -16.37 1.11
C MET A 78 12.62 -15.79 0.29
N LEU A 79 13.62 -16.59 -0.09
CA LEU A 79 14.67 -16.20 -1.03
C LEU A 79 14.05 -15.77 -2.36
N PHE A 80 13.22 -16.61 -2.96
CA PHE A 80 12.54 -16.26 -4.21
C PHE A 80 11.64 -15.03 -4.04
N HIS A 81 10.89 -14.94 -2.95
CA HIS A 81 10.06 -13.77 -2.66
C HIS A 81 10.88 -12.47 -2.60
N SER A 82 11.93 -12.44 -1.79
CA SER A 82 12.74 -11.25 -1.51
C SER A 82 13.61 -10.86 -2.71
N MET A 83 14.27 -11.84 -3.33
CA MET A 83 15.11 -11.64 -4.52
C MET A 83 14.31 -11.13 -5.70
N MET A 84 13.18 -11.78 -6.00
CA MET A 84 12.32 -11.34 -7.09
C MET A 84 11.59 -10.04 -6.73
N GLY A 85 11.22 -9.81 -5.48
CA GLY A 85 10.62 -8.56 -5.01
C GLY A 85 11.55 -7.36 -5.18
N GLY A 86 12.80 -7.49 -4.74
CA GLY A 86 13.84 -6.48 -4.94
C GLY A 86 14.13 -6.23 -6.43
N THR A 87 14.17 -7.30 -7.23
CA THR A 87 14.32 -7.18 -8.69
C THR A 87 13.12 -6.44 -9.32
N ALA A 88 11.90 -6.73 -8.88
CA ALA A 88 10.68 -6.11 -9.41
C ALA A 88 10.69 -4.58 -9.20
N ILE A 89 11.06 -4.10 -8.00
CA ILE A 89 11.09 -2.66 -7.72
C ILE A 89 12.20 -1.92 -8.49
N LEU A 90 13.32 -2.59 -8.80
CA LEU A 90 14.34 -2.04 -9.71
C LEU A 90 13.81 -1.90 -11.14
N LEU A 91 13.18 -2.96 -11.67
CA LEU A 91 12.58 -2.91 -13.01
C LEU A 91 11.48 -1.84 -13.09
N ALA A 92 10.65 -1.71 -12.05
CA ALA A 92 9.62 -0.68 -11.96
C ALA A 92 10.21 0.74 -12.01
N SER A 93 11.36 0.96 -11.35
CA SER A 93 12.10 2.24 -11.36
C SER A 93 12.55 2.70 -12.75
N ILE A 94 12.56 1.80 -13.73
CA ILE A 94 12.79 2.13 -15.14
C ILE A 94 11.45 2.24 -15.89
N GLN A 95 10.47 1.39 -15.58
CA GLN A 95 9.17 1.32 -16.27
C GLN A 95 8.32 2.59 -16.19
N PHE A 96 8.32 3.29 -15.06
CA PHE A 96 7.53 4.52 -14.91
C PHE A 96 8.26 5.79 -15.37
N TYR A 97 9.54 5.72 -15.74
CA TYR A 97 10.27 6.86 -16.27
C TYR A 97 9.82 7.21 -17.69
N ALA A 98 9.02 8.28 -17.81
CA ALA A 98 8.35 8.64 -19.06
C ALA A 98 9.29 8.89 -20.26
N PRO A 99 10.47 9.55 -20.12
CA PRO A 99 11.41 9.73 -21.22
C PRO A 99 11.93 8.40 -21.78
N PHE A 100 12.25 7.43 -20.92
CA PHE A 100 12.70 6.10 -21.34
C PHE A 100 11.63 5.36 -22.13
N ARG A 101 10.38 5.35 -21.64
CA ARG A 101 9.26 4.71 -22.36
C ARG A 101 9.03 5.30 -23.76
N ARG A 102 9.23 6.61 -23.94
CA ARG A 102 9.07 7.28 -25.23
C ARG A 102 10.24 6.99 -26.18
N LYS A 103 11.47 7.01 -25.68
CA LYS A 103 12.70 6.82 -26.47
C LYS A 103 12.95 5.35 -26.84
N HIS A 104 12.61 4.41 -25.95
CA HIS A 104 12.91 2.99 -26.11
C HIS A 104 11.67 2.09 -25.88
N PRO A 105 10.63 2.19 -26.73
CA PRO A 105 9.35 1.50 -26.53
C PRO A 105 9.48 -0.04 -26.55
N ASN A 106 10.36 -0.60 -27.38
CA ASN A 106 10.58 -2.05 -27.44
C ASN A 106 11.24 -2.58 -26.16
N VAL A 107 12.23 -1.84 -25.64
CA VAL A 107 12.90 -2.18 -24.38
C VAL A 107 11.93 -2.06 -23.22
N HIS A 108 11.11 -1.00 -23.18
CA HIS A 108 10.04 -0.86 -22.19
C HIS A 108 9.10 -2.08 -22.16
N ARG A 109 8.67 -2.57 -23.34
CA ARG A 109 7.82 -3.77 -23.44
C ARG A 109 8.51 -5.03 -22.93
N ASN A 110 9.77 -5.24 -23.27
CA ASN A 110 10.52 -6.43 -22.82
C ASN A 110 10.78 -6.40 -21.31
N ILE A 111 11.16 -5.24 -20.76
CA ILE A 111 11.26 -5.06 -19.30
C ILE A 111 9.89 -5.27 -18.64
N GLY A 112 8.79 -4.84 -19.25
CA GLY A 112 7.44 -5.08 -18.74
C GLY A 112 7.07 -6.57 -18.68
N LYS A 113 7.48 -7.37 -19.68
CA LYS A 113 7.33 -8.83 -19.67
C LYS A 113 8.18 -9.49 -18.56
N LEU A 114 9.44 -9.06 -18.43
CA LEU A 114 10.30 -9.54 -17.35
C LEU A 114 9.74 -9.18 -15.97
N PHE A 115 9.28 -7.95 -15.80
CA PHE A 115 8.61 -7.48 -14.58
C PHE A 115 7.43 -8.38 -14.21
N PHE A 116 6.57 -8.75 -15.17
CA PHE A 116 5.48 -9.68 -14.92
C PHE A 116 5.96 -11.02 -14.36
N VAL A 117 6.93 -11.65 -15.02
CA VAL A 117 7.47 -12.95 -14.59
C VAL A 117 8.05 -12.86 -13.18
N VAL A 118 8.87 -11.83 -12.94
CA VAL A 118 9.51 -11.59 -11.64
C VAL A 118 8.47 -11.38 -10.54
N VAL A 119 7.44 -10.56 -10.75
CA VAL A 119 6.38 -10.35 -9.75
C VAL A 119 5.60 -11.64 -9.48
N VAL A 120 5.27 -12.43 -10.52
CA VAL A 120 4.57 -13.71 -10.33
C VAL A 120 5.40 -14.67 -9.49
N ILE A 121 6.70 -14.82 -9.77
CA ILE A 121 7.58 -15.68 -8.97
C ILE A 121 7.69 -15.15 -7.53
N SER A 122 7.84 -13.83 -7.34
CA SER A 122 7.89 -13.22 -6.00
C SER A 122 6.63 -13.51 -5.19
N MET A 123 5.45 -13.34 -5.80
CA MET A 123 4.16 -13.59 -5.15
C MET A 123 3.93 -15.08 -4.90
N ALA A 124 4.35 -15.96 -5.81
CA ALA A 124 4.30 -17.41 -5.58
C ALA A 124 5.16 -17.81 -4.36
N GLY A 125 6.36 -17.23 -4.22
CA GLY A 125 7.20 -17.40 -3.03
C GLY A 125 6.54 -16.88 -1.75
N SER A 126 5.91 -15.70 -1.79
CA SER A 126 5.17 -15.15 -0.65
C SER A 126 3.98 -16.01 -0.25
N ILE A 127 3.17 -16.43 -1.21
CA ILE A 127 1.95 -17.22 -0.98
C ILE A 127 2.33 -18.60 -0.44
N THR A 128 3.36 -19.23 -0.99
CA THR A 128 3.87 -20.51 -0.49
C THR A 128 4.34 -20.39 0.96
N PHE A 129 5.02 -19.30 1.31
CA PHE A 129 5.39 -19.02 2.70
C PHE A 129 4.18 -18.85 3.60
N LEU A 130 3.21 -18.01 3.20
CA LEU A 130 2.00 -17.76 3.99
C LEU A 130 1.21 -19.04 4.26
N ILE A 131 1.00 -19.88 3.23
CA ILE A 131 0.29 -21.15 3.37
C ILE A 131 1.03 -22.09 4.34
N LYS A 132 2.35 -22.24 4.18
CA LYS A 132 3.12 -23.22 4.96
C LYS A 132 3.37 -22.80 6.40
N ALA A 133 3.62 -21.53 6.64
CA ALA A 133 3.89 -21.03 7.98
C ALA A 133 2.60 -20.84 8.78
N GLY A 134 1.50 -20.42 8.16
CA GLY A 134 0.22 -20.20 8.82
C GLY A 134 0.19 -18.96 9.73
N PRO A 135 -0.99 -18.61 10.28
CA PRO A 135 -1.22 -17.35 10.99
C PRO A 135 -0.45 -17.22 12.31
N SER A 136 -0.31 -18.30 13.08
CA SER A 136 0.34 -18.30 14.40
C SER A 136 1.85 -18.08 14.32
N ASN A 137 2.48 -18.42 13.19
CA ASN A 137 3.92 -18.28 13.00
C ASN A 137 4.30 -16.95 12.31
N MET A 138 3.32 -16.11 11.95
CA MET A 138 3.61 -14.80 11.35
C MET A 138 4.11 -13.80 12.37
N PHE A 139 4.95 -12.88 11.89
CA PHE A 139 5.37 -11.74 12.70
C PHE A 139 4.14 -10.91 13.09
N ASN A 140 3.95 -10.63 14.38
CA ASN A 140 2.71 -10.03 14.92
C ASN A 140 1.41 -10.82 14.64
N GLY A 141 1.50 -12.11 14.34
CA GLY A 141 0.37 -13.04 14.35
C GLY A 141 -0.68 -12.81 13.23
N LEU A 142 -1.95 -13.08 13.58
CA LEU A 142 -3.07 -13.07 12.65
C LEU A 142 -3.29 -11.73 11.93
N PRO A 143 -3.20 -10.55 12.56
CA PRO A 143 -3.38 -9.27 11.86
C PRO A 143 -2.43 -9.10 10.68
N PHE A 144 -1.14 -9.36 10.90
CA PHE A 144 -0.13 -9.21 9.87
C PHE A 144 -0.28 -10.29 8.79
N TYR A 145 -0.61 -11.53 9.18
CA TYR A 145 -0.91 -12.61 8.23
C TYR A 145 -1.98 -12.23 7.21
N LEU A 146 -3.11 -11.70 7.67
CA LEU A 146 -4.21 -11.30 6.79
C LEU A 146 -3.85 -10.10 5.91
N GLN A 147 -3.09 -9.15 6.45
CA GLN A 147 -2.60 -8.01 5.65
C GLN A 147 -1.65 -8.46 4.54
N LEU A 148 -0.74 -9.40 4.81
CA LEU A 148 0.16 -9.96 3.80
C LEU A 148 -0.61 -10.70 2.69
N TRP A 149 -1.69 -11.41 3.03
CA TRP A 149 -2.58 -12.00 2.03
C TRP A 149 -3.26 -10.95 1.14
N LEU A 150 -3.79 -9.87 1.73
CA LEU A 150 -4.36 -8.77 0.96
C LEU A 150 -3.34 -8.13 0.01
N LEU A 151 -2.10 -7.95 0.47
CA LEU A 151 -1.01 -7.44 -0.36
C LEU A 151 -0.68 -8.40 -1.52
N ALA A 152 -0.56 -9.70 -1.26
CA ALA A 152 -0.27 -10.70 -2.28
C ALA A 152 -1.37 -10.77 -3.35
N ILE A 153 -2.64 -10.88 -2.92
CA ILE A 153 -3.80 -10.94 -3.81
C ILE A 153 -3.96 -9.62 -4.57
N GLY A 154 -3.83 -8.49 -3.89
CA GLY A 154 -3.91 -7.16 -4.50
C GLY A 154 -2.82 -6.95 -5.57
N THR A 155 -1.60 -7.41 -5.31
CA THR A 155 -0.47 -7.28 -6.23
C THR A 155 -0.68 -8.11 -7.48
N LEU A 156 -1.06 -9.39 -7.34
CA LEU A 156 -1.36 -10.26 -8.48
C LEU A 156 -2.58 -9.76 -9.27
N SER A 157 -3.65 -9.37 -8.58
CA SER A 157 -4.87 -8.89 -9.22
C SER A 157 -4.62 -7.61 -10.01
N SER A 158 -3.88 -6.64 -9.44
CA SER A 158 -3.53 -5.40 -10.13
C SER A 158 -2.60 -5.62 -11.32
N LEU A 159 -1.64 -6.55 -11.21
CA LEU A 159 -0.78 -6.97 -12.32
C LEU A 159 -1.60 -7.58 -13.47
N ILE A 160 -2.50 -8.52 -13.17
CA ILE A 160 -3.39 -9.17 -14.14
C ILE A 160 -4.30 -8.13 -14.80
N LEU A 161 -4.92 -7.24 -14.02
CA LEU A 161 -5.75 -6.15 -14.55
C LEU A 161 -4.96 -5.23 -15.47
N GLY A 162 -3.70 -4.92 -15.13
CA GLY A 162 -2.80 -4.15 -15.97
C GLY A 162 -2.54 -4.81 -17.32
N ILE A 163 -2.35 -6.12 -17.34
CA ILE A 163 -2.14 -6.90 -18.56
C ILE A 163 -3.43 -6.97 -19.40
N ILE A 164 -4.55 -7.30 -18.78
CA ILE A 164 -5.85 -7.33 -19.46
C ILE A 164 -6.15 -5.97 -20.10
N ALA A 165 -5.86 -4.88 -19.39
CA ALA A 165 -6.08 -3.52 -19.89
C ALA A 165 -5.20 -3.22 -21.12
N ILE A 166 -3.91 -3.53 -21.10
CA ILE A 166 -3.02 -3.24 -22.25
C ILE A 166 -3.35 -4.11 -23.46
N VAL A 167 -3.71 -5.39 -23.26
CA VAL A 167 -4.19 -6.29 -24.33
C VAL A 167 -5.47 -5.73 -24.97
N LYS A 168 -6.37 -5.18 -24.15
CA LYS A 168 -7.59 -4.49 -24.62
C LYS A 168 -7.35 -3.06 -25.10
N GLN A 169 -6.09 -2.65 -25.27
CA GLN A 169 -5.65 -1.32 -25.69
C GLN A 169 -6.09 -0.15 -24.78
N GLN A 170 -6.50 -0.45 -23.54
CA GLN A 170 -6.92 0.54 -22.54
C GLN A 170 -5.70 1.06 -21.78
N ARG A 171 -4.91 1.91 -22.44
CA ARG A 171 -3.61 2.39 -21.93
C ARG A 171 -3.74 3.10 -20.58
N ARG A 172 -4.84 3.84 -20.37
CA ARG A 172 -5.08 4.54 -19.10
C ARG A 172 -5.36 3.59 -17.95
N MET A 173 -6.19 2.58 -18.19
CA MET A 173 -6.47 1.56 -17.17
C MET A 173 -5.22 0.74 -16.87
N HIS A 174 -4.43 0.40 -17.89
CA HIS A 174 -3.13 -0.24 -17.71
C HIS A 174 -2.23 0.59 -16.79
N GLN A 175 -2.04 1.88 -17.08
CA GLN A 175 -1.18 2.74 -16.25
C GLN A 175 -1.64 2.80 -14.79
N VAL A 176 -2.94 2.94 -14.55
CA VAL A 176 -3.53 2.98 -13.20
C VAL A 176 -3.32 1.66 -12.47
N ALA A 177 -3.61 0.54 -13.12
CA ALA A 177 -3.39 -0.79 -12.54
C ALA A 177 -1.90 -1.04 -12.22
N MET A 178 -0.99 -0.61 -13.09
CA MET A 178 0.45 -0.75 -12.84
C MET A 178 0.95 0.18 -11.71
N ILE A 179 0.45 1.42 -11.62
CA ILE A 179 0.77 2.31 -10.48
C ILE A 179 0.35 1.65 -9.17
N TYR A 180 -0.83 1.02 -9.16
CA TYR A 180 -1.34 0.34 -7.98
C TYR A 180 -0.53 -0.90 -7.63
N CYS A 181 -0.22 -1.74 -8.61
CA CYS A 181 0.68 -2.90 -8.45
C CYS A 181 2.03 -2.47 -7.86
N PHE A 182 2.61 -1.39 -8.38
CA PHE A 182 3.88 -0.88 -7.88
C PHE A 182 3.77 -0.29 -6.46
N ALA A 183 2.69 0.42 -6.13
CA ALA A 183 2.45 0.90 -4.77
C ALA A 183 2.34 -0.26 -3.76
N LEU A 184 1.70 -1.36 -4.15
CA LEU A 184 1.62 -2.56 -3.31
C LEU A 184 2.99 -3.25 -3.15
N LEU A 185 3.80 -3.33 -4.21
CA LEU A 185 5.17 -3.85 -4.12
C LEU A 185 6.07 -2.97 -3.24
N LEU A 186 5.85 -1.66 -3.23
CA LEU A 186 6.56 -0.72 -2.38
C LEU A 186 6.19 -0.80 -0.90
N SER A 187 5.10 -1.51 -0.53
CA SER A 187 4.71 -1.64 0.88
C SER A 187 5.83 -2.20 1.75
N ALA A 188 6.53 -3.25 1.31
CA ALA A 188 7.63 -3.85 2.07
C ALA A 188 8.85 -2.91 2.23
N PRO A 189 9.37 -2.27 1.17
CA PRO A 189 10.37 -1.22 1.31
C PRO A 189 9.93 -0.10 2.27
N VAL A 190 8.75 0.49 2.06
CA VAL A 190 8.28 1.58 2.93
C VAL A 190 8.16 1.09 4.38
N LEU A 191 7.76 -0.16 4.62
CA LEU A 191 7.68 -0.76 5.97
C LEU A 191 9.06 -0.80 6.63
N ARG A 192 10.10 -1.11 5.86
CA ARG A 192 11.48 -1.04 6.33
C ARG A 192 11.93 0.39 6.61
N ALA A 193 11.49 1.37 5.82
CA ALA A 193 11.74 2.78 6.14
C ALA A 193 11.05 3.21 7.45
N GLU A 194 9.82 2.77 7.69
CA GLU A 194 9.09 3.05 8.92
C GLU A 194 9.75 2.39 10.15
N TRP A 195 10.28 1.18 10.02
CA TRP A 195 11.07 0.55 11.09
C TRP A 195 12.31 1.38 11.44
N LEU A 196 13.01 1.94 10.45
CA LEU A 196 14.16 2.81 10.68
C LEU A 196 13.74 4.10 11.40
N ILE A 197 12.65 4.73 10.96
CA ILE A 197 12.16 5.99 11.54
C ILE A 197 11.68 5.75 12.98
N ILE A 198 10.79 4.78 13.20
CA ILE A 198 10.24 4.51 14.53
C ILE A 198 11.33 4.02 15.49
N GLY A 199 12.19 3.08 15.05
CA GLY A 199 13.27 2.55 15.88
C GLY A 199 14.34 3.58 16.24
N SER A 200 14.54 4.63 15.43
CA SER A 200 15.49 5.72 15.74
C SER A 200 14.86 6.86 16.54
N MET A 201 13.55 7.07 16.43
CA MET A 201 12.84 8.15 17.14
C MET A 201 12.42 7.77 18.57
N PHE A 202 12.16 6.49 18.83
CA PHE A 202 11.61 6.03 20.11
C PHE A 202 12.52 4.99 20.76
N GLU A 203 13.23 5.41 21.81
CA GLU A 203 14.10 4.52 22.58
C GLU A 203 13.31 3.38 23.24
N GLY A 204 13.89 2.18 23.27
CA GLY A 204 13.28 1.00 23.90
C GLY A 204 12.10 0.38 23.13
N VAL A 205 11.68 0.96 22.00
CA VAL A 205 10.63 0.34 21.17
C VAL A 205 11.15 -0.97 20.55
N THR A 206 10.38 -2.05 20.65
CA THR A 206 10.74 -3.31 19.99
C THR A 206 10.38 -3.25 18.49
N GLN A 207 11.00 -4.10 17.68
CA GLN A 207 10.64 -4.21 16.26
C GLN A 207 9.21 -4.74 16.06
N GLN A 208 8.71 -5.60 16.94
CA GLN A 208 7.30 -6.02 16.93
C GLN A 208 6.36 -4.84 17.12
N THR A 209 6.67 -3.93 18.04
CA THR A 209 5.87 -2.72 18.26
C THR A 209 5.96 -1.78 17.07
N SER A 210 7.17 -1.53 16.53
CA SER A 210 7.32 -0.68 15.34
C SER A 210 6.60 -1.27 14.13
N ASN A 211 6.63 -2.58 13.94
CA ASN A 211 5.91 -3.25 12.86
C ASN A 211 4.39 -3.17 13.02
N LEU A 212 3.83 -3.26 14.23
CA LEU A 212 2.40 -3.05 14.46
C LEU A 212 1.97 -1.64 14.04
N PHE A 213 2.66 -0.60 14.50
CA PHE A 213 2.35 0.78 14.11
C PHE A 213 2.50 0.99 12.60
N SER A 214 3.60 0.52 12.03
CA SER A 214 3.87 0.64 10.59
C SER A 214 2.77 -0.05 9.78
N SER A 215 2.36 -1.25 10.18
CA SER A 215 1.30 -2.03 9.53
C SER A 215 -0.07 -1.32 9.59
N MET A 216 -0.41 -0.65 10.70
CA MET A 216 -1.60 0.21 10.80
C MET A 216 -1.49 1.39 9.84
N ILE A 217 -0.34 2.08 9.81
CA ILE A 217 -0.08 3.20 8.89
C ILE A 217 -0.27 2.74 7.44
N PHE A 218 0.25 1.57 7.05
CA PHE A 218 0.06 1.00 5.71
C PHE A 218 -1.38 0.79 5.33
N GLY A 219 -2.20 0.29 6.26
CA GLY A 219 -3.64 0.11 6.05
C GLY A 219 -4.30 1.38 5.53
N TYR A 220 -3.81 2.54 5.98
CA TYR A 220 -4.31 3.85 5.61
C TYR A 220 -3.51 4.55 4.51
N LEU A 221 -2.27 4.14 4.20
CA LEU A 221 -1.35 4.94 3.36
C LEU A 221 -1.14 4.40 1.95
N VAL A 222 -1.05 3.08 1.74
CA VAL A 222 -0.65 2.51 0.44
C VAL A 222 -1.57 2.96 -0.69
N VAL A 223 -2.88 2.81 -0.49
CA VAL A 223 -3.86 3.12 -1.53
C VAL A 223 -3.97 4.63 -1.76
N PRO A 224 -4.03 5.51 -0.73
CA PRO A 224 -3.92 6.95 -0.94
C PRO A 224 -2.65 7.36 -1.70
N CYS A 225 -1.49 6.77 -1.42
CA CYS A 225 -0.27 7.03 -2.20
C CYS A 225 -0.44 6.64 -3.67
N ALA A 226 -1.08 5.51 -3.97
CA ALA A 226 -1.41 5.12 -5.35
C ALA A 226 -2.37 6.10 -6.02
N ILE A 227 -3.38 6.60 -5.29
CA ILE A 227 -4.30 7.65 -5.76
C ILE A 227 -3.51 8.91 -6.10
N PHE A 228 -2.65 9.38 -5.20
CA PHE A 228 -1.80 10.54 -5.42
C PHE A 228 -0.89 10.39 -6.62
N ALA A 229 -0.18 9.28 -6.74
CA ALA A 229 0.67 8.97 -7.89
C ALA A 229 -0.13 8.98 -9.19
N THR A 230 -1.33 8.40 -9.17
CA THR A 230 -2.26 8.40 -10.31
C THR A 230 -2.73 9.79 -10.69
N ARG A 231 -3.01 10.65 -9.71
CA ARG A 231 -3.42 12.03 -9.92
C ARG A 231 -2.25 12.88 -10.42
N LEU A 232 -1.03 12.70 -9.90
CA LEU A 232 0.19 13.40 -10.32
C LEU A 232 0.60 13.05 -11.76
N THR A 233 0.38 11.81 -12.18
CA THR A 233 0.72 11.33 -13.53
C THR A 233 -0.40 11.52 -14.56
N ASP A 234 -1.60 11.92 -14.15
CA ASP A 234 -2.73 12.19 -15.06
C ASP A 234 -2.54 13.48 -15.85
N GLN A 235 -2.38 13.38 -17.17
CA GLN A 235 -2.17 14.52 -18.08
C GLN A 235 -3.43 14.90 -18.88
N ARG A 236 -4.61 14.38 -18.54
CA ARG A 236 -5.86 14.73 -19.22
C ARG A 236 -6.14 16.24 -19.09
N LYS A 237 -6.62 16.85 -20.19
CA LYS A 237 -7.11 18.23 -20.19
C LYS A 237 -8.31 18.34 -19.22
N PRO A 238 -8.40 19.41 -18.42
CA PRO A 238 -9.53 19.60 -17.52
C PRO A 238 -10.82 19.76 -18.33
N ILE A 239 -11.91 19.15 -17.86
CA ILE A 239 -13.25 19.40 -18.38
C ILE A 239 -13.92 20.35 -17.39
N LEU A 240 -14.05 21.62 -17.79
CA LEU A 240 -14.63 22.66 -16.95
C LEU A 240 -16.15 22.66 -17.09
N LYS A 241 -16.87 22.59 -15.97
CA LYS A 241 -18.32 22.75 -15.91
C LYS A 241 -18.71 23.93 -15.04
N GLN A 242 -19.67 24.73 -15.49
CA GLN A 242 -20.18 25.89 -14.75
C GLN A 242 -21.13 25.45 -13.62
N ASN A 243 -22.05 24.53 -13.90
CA ASN A 243 -22.96 23.97 -12.91
C ASN A 243 -22.51 22.56 -12.53
N LEU A 244 -21.98 22.46 -11.32
CA LEU A 244 -21.65 21.20 -10.68
C LEU A 244 -22.69 21.00 -9.59
N ASN A 245 -23.49 19.94 -9.68
CA ASN A 245 -24.21 19.43 -8.51
C ASN A 245 -23.49 18.14 -8.05
N PRO A 246 -22.44 18.27 -7.23
CA PRO A 246 -21.50 17.17 -7.01
C PRO A 246 -21.99 16.19 -5.94
N ILE A 247 -22.95 16.59 -5.10
CA ILE A 247 -23.44 15.81 -3.97
C ILE A 247 -24.84 15.29 -4.30
N LYS A 248 -24.99 13.96 -4.26
CA LYS A 248 -26.27 13.26 -4.40
C LYS A 248 -26.79 12.87 -3.02
N LEU A 249 -28.09 12.62 -2.89
CA LEU A 249 -28.69 12.09 -1.65
C LEU A 249 -27.93 10.85 -1.13
N LEU A 250 -27.58 9.93 -2.03
CA LEU A 250 -26.78 8.75 -1.71
C LEU A 250 -25.42 9.09 -1.05
N ASP A 251 -24.78 10.20 -1.44
CA ASP A 251 -23.50 10.60 -0.86
C ASP A 251 -23.67 11.03 0.59
N ILE A 252 -24.74 11.77 0.87
CA ILE A 252 -25.10 12.20 2.22
C ILE A 252 -25.38 10.98 3.09
N THR A 253 -26.17 10.02 2.59
CA THR A 253 -26.45 8.77 3.31
C THR A 253 -25.16 8.02 3.63
N ILE A 254 -24.25 7.85 2.67
CA ILE A 254 -22.96 7.17 2.89
C ILE A 254 -22.11 7.89 3.93
N VAL A 255 -22.02 9.23 3.87
CA VAL A 255 -21.25 10.02 4.83
C VAL A 255 -21.83 9.89 6.24
N LEU A 256 -23.15 10.00 6.39
CA LEU A 256 -23.83 9.87 7.68
C LEU A 256 -23.67 8.45 8.25
N SER A 257 -23.89 7.42 7.44
CA SER A 257 -23.67 6.02 7.87
C SER A 257 -22.22 5.77 8.28
N GLY A 258 -21.25 6.34 7.56
CA GLY A 258 -19.83 6.27 7.91
C GLY A 258 -19.51 6.94 9.25
N ALA A 259 -20.07 8.13 9.49
CA ALA A 259 -19.91 8.85 10.75
C ALA A 259 -20.53 8.11 11.94
N ILE A 260 -21.74 7.57 11.76
CA ILE A 260 -22.41 6.73 12.77
C ILE A 260 -21.57 5.49 13.06
N ALA A 261 -21.10 4.79 12.03
CA ALA A 261 -20.23 3.62 12.19
C ALA A 261 -18.94 3.97 12.93
N PHE A 262 -18.34 5.13 12.66
CA PHE A 262 -17.15 5.56 13.39
C PHE A 262 -17.41 5.79 14.89
N ILE A 263 -18.55 6.40 15.23
CA ILE A 263 -18.98 6.54 16.65
C ILE A 263 -19.18 5.17 17.28
N LEU A 264 -19.82 4.23 16.58
CA LEU A 264 -20.01 2.85 17.06
C LEU A 264 -18.69 2.10 17.26
N ILE A 265 -17.66 2.35 16.46
CA ILE A 265 -16.31 1.80 16.69
C ILE A 265 -15.77 2.28 18.04
N ILE A 266 -15.88 3.59 18.32
CA ILE A 266 -15.39 4.18 19.58
C ILE A 266 -16.14 3.58 20.76
N LEU A 267 -17.47 3.51 20.69
CA LEU A 267 -18.30 2.94 21.74
C LEU A 267 -17.99 1.46 21.99
N LYS A 268 -17.87 0.66 20.91
CA LYS A 268 -17.50 -0.76 21.00
C LYS A 268 -16.09 -0.94 21.58
N TYR A 269 -15.16 -0.07 21.22
CA TYR A 269 -13.80 -0.10 21.77
C TYR A 269 -13.80 0.16 23.27
N GLN A 270 -14.50 1.20 23.71
CA GLN A 270 -14.62 1.53 25.13
C GLN A 270 -15.29 0.40 25.93
N SER A 271 -16.33 -0.24 25.38
CA SER A 271 -17.02 -1.32 26.08
C SER A 271 -16.28 -2.66 26.08
N SER A 272 -15.43 -2.93 25.08
CA SER A 272 -14.82 -4.25 24.91
C SER A 272 -13.35 -4.35 25.34
N ILE A 273 -12.61 -3.23 25.35
CA ILE A 273 -11.16 -3.20 25.59
C ILE A 273 -10.81 -2.37 26.84
N GLU A 274 -11.77 -1.59 27.36
CA GLU A 274 -11.73 -0.74 28.57
C GLU A 274 -10.65 0.36 28.61
N THR A 275 -9.44 0.08 28.13
CA THR A 275 -8.29 0.99 28.11
C THR A 275 -8.01 1.50 26.70
N ILE A 276 -7.89 2.81 26.57
CA ILE A 276 -7.47 3.45 25.32
C ILE A 276 -6.00 3.10 25.09
N THR A 277 -5.73 2.32 24.04
CA THR A 277 -4.36 1.93 23.68
C THR A 277 -3.76 2.93 22.70
N ASN A 278 -2.43 2.98 22.63
CA ASN A 278 -1.71 3.79 21.64
C ASN A 278 -2.09 3.41 20.19
N TYR A 279 -2.50 2.16 19.97
CA TYR A 279 -2.98 1.68 18.68
C TYR A 279 -4.32 2.29 18.29
N ALA A 280 -5.26 2.37 19.22
CA ALA A 280 -6.53 3.05 19.00
C ALA A 280 -6.31 4.54 18.67
N ILE A 281 -5.43 5.20 19.43
CA ILE A 281 -5.03 6.60 19.17
C ILE A 281 -4.43 6.73 17.76
N CYS A 282 -3.54 5.81 17.36
CA CYS A 282 -2.95 5.80 16.02
C CYS A 282 -4.02 5.69 14.92
N VAL A 283 -4.96 4.75 15.05
CA VAL A 283 -6.06 4.58 14.09
C VAL A 283 -6.93 5.83 14.00
N LEU A 284 -7.27 6.46 15.13
CA LEU A 284 -8.03 7.71 15.16
C LEU A 284 -7.28 8.84 14.44
N ILE A 285 -6.00 9.03 14.75
CA ILE A 285 -5.15 10.05 14.11
C ILE A 285 -5.07 9.81 12.60
N LEU A 286 -4.77 8.59 12.18
CA LEU A 286 -4.70 8.22 10.75
C LEU A 286 -6.03 8.49 10.05
N PHE A 287 -7.15 8.16 10.69
CA PHE A 287 -8.46 8.46 10.16
C PHE A 287 -8.63 9.97 9.94
N PHE A 288 -8.45 10.81 10.96
CA PHE A 288 -8.68 12.25 10.79
C PHE A 288 -7.70 12.91 9.81
N ILE A 289 -6.42 12.49 9.77
CA ILE A 289 -5.44 12.99 8.81
C ILE A 289 -5.87 12.66 7.38
N ILE A 290 -6.20 11.39 7.09
CA ILE A 290 -6.56 10.97 5.74
C ILE A 290 -7.89 11.59 5.31
N LEU A 291 -8.88 11.70 6.21
CA LEU A 291 -10.14 12.41 5.96
C LEU A 291 -9.88 13.87 5.58
N PHE A 292 -9.05 14.57 6.36
CA PHE A 292 -8.68 15.96 6.09
C PHE A 292 -8.04 16.10 4.71
N ILE A 293 -7.08 15.24 4.39
CA ILE A 293 -6.42 15.20 3.08
C ILE A 293 -7.44 15.05 1.96
N TYR A 294 -8.32 14.04 2.02
CA TYR A 294 -9.35 13.83 0.99
C TYR A 294 -10.27 15.04 0.82
N LEU A 295 -10.70 15.65 1.93
CA LEU A 295 -11.54 16.85 1.92
C LEU A 295 -10.83 18.03 1.25
N GLN A 296 -9.55 18.24 1.52
CA GLN A 296 -8.78 19.31 0.89
C GLN A 296 -8.66 19.10 -0.63
N PHE A 297 -8.36 17.88 -1.07
CA PHE A 297 -8.26 17.58 -2.51
C PHE A 297 -9.61 17.64 -3.22
N TYR A 298 -10.68 17.22 -2.57
CA TYR A 298 -12.04 17.35 -3.09
C TYR A 298 -12.45 18.83 -3.22
N LYS A 299 -12.27 19.65 -2.16
CA LYS A 299 -12.53 21.10 -2.18
C LYS A 299 -11.70 21.81 -3.25
N SER A 300 -10.42 21.47 -3.38
CA SER A 300 -9.53 22.01 -4.41
C SER A 300 -10.06 21.69 -5.82
N SER A 301 -10.58 20.48 -6.03
CA SER A 301 -11.15 20.05 -7.31
C SER A 301 -12.44 20.78 -7.66
N LEU A 302 -13.28 21.08 -6.65
CA LEU A 302 -14.48 21.92 -6.81
C LEU A 302 -14.11 23.35 -7.22
N ARG A 303 -13.13 23.97 -6.55
CA ARG A 303 -12.63 25.31 -6.91
C ARG A 303 -12.08 25.35 -8.32
N ALA A 304 -11.37 24.29 -8.75
CA ALA A 304 -10.85 24.17 -10.10
C ALA A 304 -11.93 23.84 -11.16
N ARG A 305 -13.18 23.57 -10.75
CA ARG A 305 -14.32 23.22 -11.62
C ARG A 305 -14.06 22.08 -12.60
N ASN A 306 -13.14 21.17 -12.29
CA ASN A 306 -12.75 20.09 -13.18
C ASN A 306 -13.54 18.82 -12.89
N GLU A 307 -14.48 18.49 -13.78
CA GLU A 307 -15.44 17.39 -13.62
C GLU A 307 -14.75 16.04 -13.40
N ILE A 308 -13.66 15.77 -14.12
CA ILE A 308 -12.93 14.50 -14.00
C ILE A 308 -12.40 14.35 -12.58
N THR A 309 -11.75 15.39 -12.06
CA THR A 309 -11.16 15.35 -10.72
C THR A 309 -12.21 15.27 -9.63
N ILE A 310 -13.31 15.99 -9.79
CA ILE A 310 -14.42 15.96 -8.82
C ILE A 310 -14.99 14.54 -8.74
N LYS A 311 -15.24 13.88 -9.88
CA LYS A 311 -15.75 12.50 -9.90
C LYS A 311 -14.80 11.51 -9.25
N GLU A 312 -13.51 11.57 -9.56
CA GLU A 312 -12.52 10.63 -9.01
C GLU A 312 -12.31 10.86 -7.50
N TRP A 313 -12.16 12.10 -7.05
CA TRP A 313 -12.03 12.40 -5.63
C TRP A 313 -13.30 12.06 -4.84
N ARG A 314 -14.49 12.23 -5.44
CA ARG A 314 -15.75 11.78 -4.85
C ARG A 314 -15.77 10.27 -4.65
N ILE A 315 -15.31 9.47 -5.62
CA ILE A 315 -15.22 8.01 -5.46
C ILE A 315 -14.34 7.65 -4.27
N HIS A 316 -13.15 8.24 -4.17
CA HIS A 316 -12.23 7.92 -3.08
C HIS A 316 -12.73 8.43 -1.72
N PHE A 317 -13.35 9.60 -1.68
CA PHE A 317 -13.98 10.13 -0.48
C PHE A 317 -15.14 9.25 0.02
N LEU A 318 -16.01 8.76 -0.89
CA LEU A 318 -17.08 7.85 -0.50
C LEU A 318 -16.53 6.49 -0.03
N ALA A 319 -15.53 5.94 -0.71
CA ALA A 319 -14.83 4.73 -0.24
C ALA A 319 -14.24 4.94 1.16
N TYR A 320 -13.72 6.15 1.42
CA TYR A 320 -13.25 6.55 2.74
C TYR A 320 -14.37 6.56 3.80
N CYS A 321 -15.51 7.16 3.49
CA CYS A 321 -16.67 7.18 4.39
C CYS A 321 -17.27 5.77 4.61
N ILE A 322 -17.11 4.83 3.69
CA ILE A 322 -17.54 3.43 3.87
C ILE A 322 -16.59 2.65 4.80
N ALA A 323 -15.34 3.10 4.96
CA ALA A 323 -14.33 2.36 5.72
C ALA A 323 -14.71 2.04 7.17
N PRO A 324 -15.30 2.95 7.97
CA PRO A 324 -15.77 2.63 9.31
C PRO A 324 -16.84 1.52 9.33
N ILE A 325 -17.70 1.46 8.31
CA ILE A 325 -18.74 0.43 8.22
C ILE A 325 -18.09 -0.94 7.99
N VAL A 326 -17.16 -1.03 7.04
CA VAL A 326 -16.42 -2.27 6.76
C VAL A 326 -15.56 -2.67 7.95
N PHE A 327 -14.94 -1.71 8.64
CA PHE A 327 -14.17 -1.94 9.85
C PHE A 327 -15.02 -2.61 10.93
N LEU A 328 -16.21 -2.07 11.23
CA LEU A 328 -17.12 -2.67 12.22
C LEU A 328 -17.52 -4.10 11.85
N ILE A 329 -17.88 -4.32 10.59
CA ILE A 329 -18.28 -5.64 10.11
C ILE A 329 -17.12 -6.62 10.26
N PHE A 330 -15.92 -6.23 9.85
CA PHE A 330 -14.73 -7.06 9.99
C PHE A 330 -14.41 -7.35 11.45
N TRP A 331 -14.46 -6.33 12.30
CA TRP A 331 -14.23 -6.49 13.72
C TRP A 331 -15.22 -7.50 14.33
N GLU A 332 -16.51 -7.38 14.03
CA GLU A 332 -17.54 -8.31 14.52
C GLU A 332 -17.31 -9.75 14.05
N ILE A 333 -17.03 -9.94 12.76
CA ILE A 333 -16.77 -11.26 12.19
C ILE A 333 -15.54 -11.89 12.86
N ILE A 334 -14.46 -11.11 13.04
CA ILE A 334 -13.20 -11.62 13.58
C ILE A 334 -13.29 -11.90 15.09
N CYS A 335 -14.15 -11.19 15.84
CA CYS A 335 -14.44 -11.52 17.25
C CYS A 335 -14.99 -12.94 17.43
N SER A 336 -15.50 -13.59 16.38
CA SER A 336 -15.93 -14.99 16.44
C SER A 336 -14.75 -15.97 16.53
N PHE A 337 -13.52 -15.53 16.27
CA PHE A 337 -12.33 -16.37 16.17
C PHE A 337 -11.22 -15.99 17.15
N VAL A 338 -11.14 -14.72 17.54
CA VAL A 338 -10.10 -14.18 18.44
C VAL A 338 -10.69 -13.18 19.42
N ASN A 339 -9.91 -12.77 20.41
CA ASN A 339 -10.35 -11.76 21.39
C ASN A 339 -10.61 -10.40 20.72
N SER A 340 -11.40 -9.55 21.39
CA SER A 340 -11.86 -8.27 20.81
C SER A 340 -10.71 -7.31 20.46
N TYR A 341 -9.63 -7.31 21.24
CA TYR A 341 -8.46 -6.48 20.97
C TYR A 341 -7.71 -6.93 19.70
N GLU A 342 -7.43 -8.23 19.58
CA GLU A 342 -6.80 -8.77 18.37
C GLU A 342 -7.69 -8.57 17.13
N ALA A 343 -9.00 -8.76 17.27
CA ALA A 343 -9.97 -8.50 16.21
C ALA A 343 -9.99 -7.03 15.76
N PHE A 344 -9.88 -6.09 16.71
CA PHE A 344 -9.72 -4.67 16.40
C PHE A 344 -8.44 -4.40 15.60
N VAL A 345 -7.31 -5.00 16.00
CA VAL A 345 -6.03 -4.86 15.29
C VAL A 345 -6.13 -5.44 13.87
N VAL A 346 -6.72 -6.63 13.70
CA VAL A 346 -7.00 -7.22 12.38
C VAL A 346 -7.83 -6.27 11.51
N ALA A 347 -8.93 -5.74 12.05
CA ALA A 347 -9.81 -4.83 11.31
C ALA A 347 -9.06 -3.55 10.90
N SER A 348 -8.20 -3.01 11.77
CA SER A 348 -7.39 -1.82 11.48
C SER A 348 -6.37 -2.02 10.36
N PHE A 349 -5.82 -3.23 10.21
CA PHE A 349 -4.84 -3.53 9.15
C PHE A 349 -5.51 -3.73 7.80
N THR A 350 -6.73 -4.27 7.80
CA THR A 350 -7.33 -4.88 6.60
C THR A 350 -8.48 -4.08 6.02
N ALA A 351 -9.41 -3.57 6.84
CA ALA A 351 -10.64 -2.96 6.35
C ALA A 351 -10.42 -1.66 5.56
N PRO A 352 -9.59 -0.70 6.02
CA PRO A 352 -9.29 0.52 5.25
C PRO A 352 -8.59 0.20 3.92
N ALA A 353 -7.60 -0.69 3.95
CA ALA A 353 -6.87 -1.10 2.76
C ALA A 353 -7.82 -1.72 1.72
N LEU A 354 -8.70 -2.64 2.14
CA LEU A 354 -9.66 -3.30 1.26
C LEU A 354 -10.60 -2.30 0.58
N ILE A 355 -11.28 -1.43 1.35
CA ILE A 355 -12.28 -0.54 0.77
C ILE A 355 -11.64 0.57 -0.07
N PHE A 356 -10.47 1.07 0.31
CA PHE A 356 -9.74 2.04 -0.51
C PHE A 356 -9.33 1.39 -1.83
N SER A 357 -8.89 0.13 -1.80
CA SER A 357 -8.56 -0.65 -3.01
C SER A 357 -9.76 -0.78 -3.94
N LEU A 358 -10.94 -1.11 -3.40
CA LEU A 358 -12.16 -1.20 -4.19
C LEU A 358 -12.54 0.15 -4.81
N GLY A 359 -12.46 1.24 -4.05
CA GLY A 359 -12.64 2.59 -4.58
C GLY A 359 -11.63 2.94 -5.69
N TYR A 360 -10.38 2.54 -5.53
CA TYR A 360 -9.34 2.71 -6.53
C TYR A 360 -9.62 1.94 -7.82
N LEU A 361 -9.99 0.67 -7.71
CA LEU A 361 -10.33 -0.18 -8.85
C LEU A 361 -11.60 0.32 -9.55
N PHE A 362 -12.60 0.76 -8.81
CA PHE A 362 -13.80 1.38 -9.38
C PHE A 362 -13.44 2.62 -10.20
N MET A 363 -12.61 3.52 -9.64
CA MET A 363 -12.07 4.67 -10.37
C MET A 363 -11.30 4.23 -11.63
N ALA A 364 -10.45 3.21 -11.54
CA ALA A 364 -9.70 2.67 -12.67
C ALA A 364 -10.63 2.20 -13.81
N VAL A 365 -11.71 1.50 -13.49
CA VAL A 365 -12.71 1.04 -14.46
C VAL A 365 -13.42 2.21 -15.15
N THR A 366 -13.71 3.31 -14.44
CA THR A 366 -14.31 4.50 -15.07
C THR A 366 -13.41 5.14 -16.14
N ARG A 367 -12.10 4.85 -16.12
CA ARG A 367 -11.13 5.34 -17.13
C ARG A 367 -11.08 4.53 -18.42
N LYS A 368 -11.89 3.46 -18.55
CA LYS A 368 -11.97 2.55 -19.72
C LYS A 368 -12.43 3.20 -21.03
N ASN A 369 -12.81 4.48 -21.04
CA ASN A 369 -13.46 5.12 -22.20
C ASN A 369 -12.54 5.32 -23.43
N LYS A 370 -12.75 4.47 -24.46
CA LYS A 370 -12.05 4.46 -25.77
C LYS A 370 -12.14 5.78 -26.57
N LYS A 371 -13.22 6.56 -26.43
CA LYS A 371 -13.42 7.80 -27.21
C LYS A 371 -12.36 8.88 -26.94
N LEU A 372 -11.68 8.84 -25.79
CA LEU A 372 -10.71 9.86 -25.38
C LEU A 372 -9.24 9.44 -25.61
N GLU A 373 -8.98 8.28 -26.20
CA GLU A 373 -7.62 7.75 -26.43
C GLU A 373 -7.07 8.04 -27.84
N ARG A 374 -7.89 8.55 -28.78
CA ARG A 374 -7.47 8.91 -30.16
C ARG A 374 -6.58 10.17 -30.26
N THR A 375 -6.10 10.72 -29.15
CA THR A 375 -5.35 11.99 -29.10
C THR A 375 -3.93 11.87 -28.53
N TYR A 376 -3.38 10.65 -28.40
CA TYR A 376 -2.02 10.44 -27.87
C TYR A 376 -1.19 9.39 -28.61
#